data_AF-A0A7R9MNI3-F1
#
_entry.id   AF-A0A7R9MNI3-F1
#
_cell.length_a   1.000
_cell.length_b   1.000
_cell.length_c   1.000
_cell.angle_alpha   90.00
_cell.angle_beta   90.00
_cell.angle_gamma   90.00
#
_symmetry.space_group_name_H-M   'P 1'
#
loop_
_entity.id
_entity.type
_entity.pdbx_description
1 polymer ?
#
loop_
_entity_poly.entity_id
_entity_poly.type
_entity_poly.pdbx_seq_one_letter_code
_entity_poly.pdbx_strand_id
1 'polypeptide(L)' 'MTELTANNYKKGDPFPPRTDLNKPRVYSNQMCPYAERALLVLAAKGIEHEIINVNLR' A
#
# COMPACT_ATOMS: atom_id res chain seq x y z
N MET A 1 0.30 10.65 -16.71
CA MET A 1 0.67 9.38 -16.02
C MET A 1 1.40 9.58 -14.69
N THR A 2 1.94 10.78 -14.38
CA THR A 2 2.67 11.07 -13.13
C THR A 2 1.78 11.30 -11.90
N GLU A 3 0.48 11.55 -12.08
CA GLU A 3 -0.41 11.93 -10.98
C GLU A 3 -0.87 10.76 -10.10
N LEU A 4 -0.86 9.52 -10.62
CA LEU A 4 -1.26 8.35 -9.84
C LEU A 4 -0.28 8.10 -8.69
N THR A 5 1.02 8.22 -8.93
CA THR A 5 2.10 7.90 -7.97
C THR A 5 2.47 9.00 -6.97
N ALA A 6 1.70 10.09 -6.89
CA ALA A 6 2.07 11.29 -6.14
C ALA A 6 2.25 11.08 -4.62
N ASN A 7 1.62 10.05 -4.04
CA ASN A 7 1.57 9.80 -2.59
C ASN A 7 2.33 8.53 -2.16
N ASN A 8 3.45 8.22 -2.81
CA ASN A 8 4.27 7.05 -2.48
C ASN A 8 5.42 7.42 -1.55
N TYR A 9 5.63 6.60 -0.51
CA TYR A 9 6.78 6.73 0.38
C TYR A 9 8.08 6.47 -0.38
N LYS A 10 9.06 7.36 -0.21
CA LYS A 10 10.38 7.30 -0.84
C LYS A 10 11.49 7.31 0.20
N LYS A 11 12.71 7.03 -0.26
CA LYS A 11 13.90 7.09 0.58
C LYS A 11 14.04 8.47 1.23
N GLY A 12 14.19 8.49 2.55
CA GLY A 12 14.32 9.71 3.36
C GLY A 12 13.00 10.17 3.99
N ASP A 13 11.86 9.62 3.59
CA ASP A 13 10.61 9.89 4.28
C ASP A 13 10.58 9.20 5.66
N PRO A 14 9.91 9.79 6.67
CA PRO A 14 9.73 9.15 7.95
C PRO A 14 8.93 7.85 7.81
N PHE A 15 9.21 6.88 8.67
CA PHE A 15 8.48 5.61 8.67
C PHE A 15 6.97 5.87 8.91
N PRO A 16 6.06 5.31 8.09
CA PRO A 16 4.63 5.52 8.24
C PRO A 16 4.14 5.07 9.63
N PRO A 17 3.50 5.95 10.41
CA PRO A 17 2.96 5.57 11.71
C PRO A 17 1.90 4.47 11.53
N ARG A 18 1.77 3.59 12.52
CA ARG A 18 0.78 2.52 12.47
C ARG A 18 -0.55 2.97 13.02
N THR A 19 -1.54 3.08 12.15
CA THR A 19 -2.89 3.54 12.51
C THR A 19 -3.62 2.53 13.38
N ASP A 20 -3.47 1.23 13.10
CA ASP A 20 -4.08 0.17 13.89
C ASP A 20 -3.16 -1.06 13.95
N LEU A 21 -3.00 -1.63 15.14
CA LEU A 21 -2.24 -2.86 15.37
C LEU A 21 -3.04 -4.12 15.00
N ASN A 22 -4.37 -4.05 15.05
CA ASN A 22 -5.27 -5.16 14.77
C ASN A 22 -5.53 -5.36 13.28
N LYS A 23 -5.19 -4.38 12.43
CA LYS A 23 -5.35 -4.48 10.98
C LYS A 23 -4.04 -4.93 10.32
N PRO A 24 -4.12 -5.84 9.34
CA PRO A 24 -2.98 -6.14 8.49
C PRO A 24 -2.62 -4.90 7.65
N ARG A 25 -1.32 -4.69 7.47
CA ARG A 25 -0.75 -3.64 6.61
C ARG A 25 -0.15 -4.28 5.37
N VAL A 26 -0.48 -3.73 4.21
CA VAL A 26 0.09 -4.11 2.92
C VAL A 26 0.93 -2.97 2.37
N TYR A 27 2.22 -3.25 2.16
CA TYR A 27 3.07 -2.38 1.37
C TYR A 27 2.85 -2.69 -0.11
N SER A 28 2.37 -1.70 -0.85
CA SER A 28 1.92 -1.85 -2.24
C SER A 28 2.59 -0.82 -3.14
N ASN A 29 2.28 -0.90 -4.42
CA ASN A 29 2.48 0.16 -5.39
C ASN A 29 1.34 0.07 -6.40
N GLN A 30 0.74 1.21 -6.76
CA GLN A 30 -0.50 1.26 -7.56
C GLN A 30 -0.37 0.61 -8.94
N MET A 31 0.84 0.51 -9.50
CA MET A 31 1.10 -0.09 -10.80
C MET A 31 1.62 -1.53 -10.71
N CYS A 32 1.72 -2.10 -9.50
CA CYS A 32 2.30 -3.42 -9.29
C CYS A 32 1.24 -4.53 -9.38
N PRO A 33 1.27 -5.40 -10.41
CA PRO A 33 0.30 -6.49 -10.56
C PRO A 33 0.49 -7.61 -9.52
N TYR A 34 1.64 -7.65 -8.84
CA TYR A 34 1.88 -8.59 -7.74
C TYR A 34 1.18 -8.13 -6.46
N ALA A 35 1.24 -6.83 -6.16
CA ALA A 35 0.58 -6.26 -4.99
C ALA A 35 -0.95 -6.23 -5.18
N GLU A 36 -1.42 -5.95 -6.39
CA GLU A 36 -2.84 -5.97 -6.74
C GLU A 36 -3.51 -7.32 -6.42
N ARG A 37 -2.83 -8.45 -6.65
CA ARG A 37 -3.36 -9.78 -6.30
C ARG A 37 -3.69 -9.91 -4.82
N ALA A 38 -2.83 -9.40 -3.94
CA ALA A 38 -3.10 -9.43 -2.49
C ALA A 38 -4.28 -8.52 -2.13
N LEU A 39 -4.35 -7.33 -2.74
CA LEU A 39 -5.45 -6.38 -2.53
C LEU A 39 -6.81 -6.94 -2.99
N LEU A 40 -6.85 -7.63 -4.12
CA LEU A 40 -8.06 -8.32 -4.62
C LEU A 40 -8.54 -9.39 -3.64
N VAL A 41 -7.63 -10.16 -3.05
CA VAL A 41 -7.98 -11.17 -2.04
C VAL A 41 -8.51 -10.53 -0.77
N LEU A 42 -7.90 -9.42 -0.32
CA LEU A 42 -8.36 -8.68 0.86
C LEU A 42 -9.76 -8.09 0.65
N ALA A 43 -10.00 -7.51 -0.54
CA ALA A 43 -11.30 -7.00 -0.93
C ALA A 43 -12.36 -8.11 -1.01
N ALA A 44 -12.04 -9.25 -1.64
CA ALA A 44 -12.95 -10.39 -1.76
C ALA A 44 -13.29 -11.03 -0.41
N LYS A 45 -12.39 -10.96 0.58
CA LYS A 45 -12.61 -11.46 1.94
C LYS A 45 -13.21 -10.42 2.89
N GLY A 46 -13.39 -9.16 2.46
CA GLY A 46 -13.88 -8.09 3.32
C GLY A 46 -12.96 -7.78 4.50
N ILE A 47 -11.65 -7.98 4.35
CA ILE A 47 -10.68 -7.74 5.43
C ILE A 47 -10.31 -6.26 5.41
N GLU A 48 -10.58 -5.56 6.52
CA GLU A 48 -10.08 -4.19 6.70
C GLU A 48 -8.55 -4.22 6.80
N HIS A 49 -7.89 -3.39 6.00
CA HIS A 49 -6.44 -3.36 5.91
C HIS A 49 -5.94 -1.94 5.64
N GLU A 50 -4.69 -1.69 6.00
CA GLU A 50 -3.99 -0.45 5.70
C GLU A 50 -3.09 -0.64 4.47
N ILE A 51 -3.17 0.26 3.49
CA ILE A 51 -2.32 0.22 2.30
C ILE A 51 -1.30 1.36 2.38
N ILE A 52 -0.01 1.01 2.31
CA ILE A 52 1.08 1.96 2.20
C ILE A 52 1.74 1.79 0.84
N ASN A 53 1.62 2.80 -0.02
CA ASN A 53 2.29 2.74 -1.32
C ASN A 53 3.74 3.19 -1.20
N VAL A 54 4.65 2.40 -1.77
CA VAL A 54 6.10 2.68 -1.78
C VAL A 54 6.58 2.98 -3.20
N ASN A 55 7.55 3.88 -3.31
CA ASN A 55 8.20 4.16 -4.57
C ASN A 55 9.17 3.02 -4.92
N LEU A 56 8.98 2.41 -6.09
CA LEU A 56 9.83 1.33 -6.61
C LEU A 56 10.92 1.83 -7.57
N ARG A 57 10.98 3.15 -7.83
CA ARG A 57 11.98 3.81 -8.65
C ARG A 57 13.04 4.49 -7.80
#